data_AF-A0A954YNU1-F1
#
_entry.id   AF-A0A954YNU1-F1
#
_cell.length_a   1.000
_cell.length_b   1.000
_cell.length_c   1.000
_cell.angle_alpha   90.00
_cell.angle_beta   90.00
_cell.angle_gamma   90.00
#
_symmetry.space_group_name_H-M   'P 1'
#
loop_
_entity.id
_entity.type
_entity.pdbx_description
1 polymer ?
#
loop_
_entity_poly.entity_id
_entity_poly.type
_entity_poly.pdbx_seq_one_letter_code
_entity_poly.pdbx_strand_id
1 'polypeptide(L)'
;METATIVPETKSPLSDEHRRELDLATQRSAKVRRAAGVASFNGWATAIFAALSAPFAVFSLSGLFVTGGLAIVAYHEFQGRKRLLQFDPSATRLLGWNQLGLLGVIIIYSVWSMYVGLGEESLFSKEINDNPELREVLNADELEQLVQMVIVVLYTSVIALSVVFQGGNAWYYFSRRKYVEAYLSETPAWAVDVQQRTARQP
;
A
#
# COMPACT_ATOMS: atom_id res chain seq x y z
N MET A 1 9.67 61.21 37.08
CA MET A 1 9.80 59.91 37.76
C MET A 1 9.17 58.89 36.84
N GLU A 2 10.00 58.23 36.03
CA GLU A 2 9.56 57.29 35.00
C GLU A 2 9.63 55.89 35.61
N THR A 3 8.46 55.30 35.84
CA THR A 3 8.32 53.99 36.49
C THR A 3 8.68 52.91 35.47
N ALA A 4 9.93 52.43 35.52
CA ALA A 4 10.39 51.33 34.69
C ALA A 4 9.52 50.09 34.93
N THR A 5 8.75 49.71 33.92
CA THR A 5 7.91 48.51 33.95
C THR A 5 8.81 47.32 33.68
N ILE A 6 9.12 46.54 34.71
CA ILE A 6 9.89 45.30 34.58
C ILE A 6 8.99 44.28 33.89
N VAL A 7 9.21 44.03 32.60
CA VAL A 7 8.55 42.94 31.89
C VAL A 7 9.18 41.64 32.42
N PRO A 8 8.41 40.74 33.08
CA PRO A 8 8.96 39.49 33.56
C PRO A 8 9.49 38.68 32.38
N GLU A 9 10.76 38.27 32.47
CA GLU A 9 11.42 37.43 31.49
C GLU A 9 10.63 36.13 31.34
N THR A 10 9.90 35.98 30.23
CA THR A 10 9.10 34.80 29.94
C THR A 10 10.04 33.65 29.64
N LYS A 11 10.45 32.91 30.68
CA LYS A 11 11.17 31.64 30.54
C LYS A 11 10.39 30.76 29.57
N SER A 12 11.03 30.37 28.46
CA SER A 12 10.45 29.44 27.50
C SER A 12 9.91 28.22 28.25
N PRO A 13 8.70 27.72 27.92
CA PRO A 13 8.10 26.59 28.63
C PRO A 13 8.90 25.28 28.46
N LEU A 14 9.90 25.24 27.56
CA LEU A 14 10.79 24.12 27.33
C LEU A 14 12.23 24.49 27.69
N SER A 15 12.87 23.68 28.53
CA SER A 15 14.31 23.74 28.81
C SER A 15 15.11 23.28 27.58
N ASP A 16 16.40 23.63 27.53
CA ASP A 16 17.31 23.17 26.47
C ASP A 16 17.47 21.64 26.46
N GLU A 17 17.37 21.02 27.64
CA GLU A 17 17.35 19.56 27.78
C GLU A 17 16.12 18.94 27.10
N HIS A 18 14.92 19.49 27.32
CA HIS A 18 13.71 19.02 26.64
C HIS A 18 13.82 19.16 25.12
N ARG A 19 14.42 20.24 24.63
CA ARG A 19 14.65 20.43 23.18
C ARG A 19 15.58 19.35 22.63
N ARG A 20 16.67 19.08 23.33
CA ARG A 20 17.63 18.02 22.96
C ARG A 20 16.98 16.64 22.94
N GLU A 21 16.14 16.32 23.93
CA GLU A 21 15.41 15.05 23.96
C GLU A 21 14.42 14.91 22.79
N LEU A 22 13.72 15.99 22.42
CA LEU A 22 12.82 16.01 21.26
C LEU A 22 13.57 15.85 19.93
N ASP A 23 14.75 16.46 19.80
CA ASP A 23 15.58 16.31 18.60
C ASP A 23 16.06 14.86 18.45
N LEU A 24 16.53 14.24 19.54
CA LEU A 24 16.91 12.83 19.56
C LEU A 24 15.73 11.90 19.24
N ALA A 25 14.56 12.17 19.82
CA ALA A 25 13.33 11.43 19.51
C ALA A 25 12.95 11.56 18.03
N THR A 26 13.09 12.75 17.44
CA THR A 26 12.84 12.99 16.01
C THR A 26 13.79 12.19 15.13
N GLN A 27 15.07 12.16 15.46
CA GLN A 27 16.08 11.37 14.74
C GLN A 27 15.78 9.86 14.82
N ARG A 28 15.45 9.35 16.01
CA ARG A 28 15.10 7.93 16.21
C ARG A 28 13.82 7.53 15.47
N SER A 29 12.80 8.40 15.46
CA SER A 29 11.52 8.12 14.79
C SER A 29 11.60 8.19 13.25
N ALA A 30 12.68 8.73 12.67
CA ALA A 30 12.79 8.98 11.24
C ALA A 30 12.51 7.73 10.37
N LYS A 31 13.02 6.55 10.76
CA LYS A 31 12.79 5.30 10.01
C LYS A 31 11.32 4.86 10.07
N VAL A 32 10.66 5.05 11.21
CA VAL A 32 9.23 4.74 11.39
C VAL A 32 8.38 5.70 10.55
N ARG A 33 8.69 7.01 10.59
CA ARG A 33 8.01 8.04 9.80
C ARG A 33 8.16 7.82 8.29
N ARG A 34 9.34 7.38 7.82
CA ARG A 34 9.52 6.97 6.42
C ARG A 34 8.63 5.79 6.05
N ALA A 35 8.52 4.77 6.90
CA ALA A 35 7.61 3.64 6.66
C ALA A 35 6.14 4.09 6.61
N ALA A 36 5.74 5.03 7.48
CA ALA A 36 4.42 5.65 7.40
C ALA A 36 4.22 6.45 6.10
N GLY A 37 5.27 7.09 5.58
CA GLY A 37 5.27 7.74 4.27
C GLY A 37 5.05 6.77 3.12
N VAL A 38 5.75 5.63 3.11
CA VAL A 38 5.54 4.55 2.12
C VAL A 38 4.11 4.02 2.18
N ALA A 39 3.58 3.76 3.38
CA ALA A 39 2.19 3.33 3.56
C ALA A 39 1.19 4.38 3.05
N SER A 40 1.51 5.67 3.22
CA SER A 40 0.68 6.76 2.67
C SER A 40 0.68 6.75 1.14
N PHE A 41 1.85 6.61 0.52
CA PHE A 41 1.97 6.57 -0.94
C PHE A 41 1.22 5.37 -1.52
N ASN A 42 1.43 4.18 -0.96
CA ASN A 42 0.73 2.96 -1.37
C ASN A 42 -0.78 3.09 -1.18
N GLY A 43 -1.22 3.55 0.00
CA GLY A 43 -2.64 3.77 0.29
C GLY A 43 -3.32 4.72 -0.70
N TRP A 44 -2.66 5.84 -1.04
CA TRP A 44 -3.18 6.78 -2.04
C TRP A 44 -3.19 6.20 -3.45
N ALA A 45 -2.12 5.54 -3.88
CA ALA A 45 -2.06 4.90 -5.19
C ALA A 45 -3.20 3.87 -5.33
N THR A 46 -3.37 2.99 -4.34
CA THR A 46 -4.45 1.99 -4.33
C THR A 46 -5.83 2.63 -4.27
N ALA A 47 -6.03 3.70 -3.47
CA ALA A 47 -7.30 4.40 -3.40
C ALA A 47 -7.68 5.07 -4.74
N ILE A 48 -6.70 5.65 -5.44
CA ILE A 48 -6.91 6.22 -6.78
C ILE A 48 -7.34 5.13 -7.75
N PHE A 49 -6.67 3.97 -7.77
CA PHE A 49 -7.08 2.86 -8.61
C PHE A 49 -8.49 2.36 -8.26
N ALA A 50 -8.83 2.22 -6.97
CA ALA A 50 -10.18 1.87 -6.54
C ALA A 50 -11.22 2.88 -7.04
N ALA A 51 -10.95 4.18 -6.90
CA ALA A 51 -11.85 5.24 -7.33
C ALA A 51 -12.04 5.26 -8.86
N LEU A 52 -10.96 5.03 -9.62
CA LEU A 52 -11.02 4.95 -11.09
C LEU A 52 -11.72 3.67 -11.57
N SER A 53 -11.66 2.57 -10.81
CA SER A 53 -12.39 1.32 -11.11
C SER A 53 -13.88 1.38 -10.76
N ALA A 54 -14.29 2.21 -9.79
CA ALA A 54 -15.65 2.24 -9.27
C ALA A 54 -16.76 2.48 -10.33
N PRO A 55 -16.60 3.38 -11.33
CA PRO A 55 -17.63 3.57 -12.37
C PRO A 55 -17.89 2.31 -13.22
N PHE A 56 -16.89 1.46 -13.38
CA PHE A 56 -16.98 0.21 -14.15
C PHE A 56 -17.51 -0.95 -13.29
N ALA A 57 -17.46 -0.81 -11.97
CA ALA A 57 -17.87 -1.85 -11.04
C ALA A 57 -19.38 -2.10 -11.04
N VAL A 58 -20.20 -1.06 -11.22
CA VAL A 58 -21.67 -1.19 -11.14
C VAL A 58 -22.28 -2.10 -12.22
N PHE A 59 -21.54 -2.37 -13.30
CA PHE A 59 -21.97 -3.23 -14.41
C PHE A 59 -21.34 -4.63 -14.39
N SER A 60 -20.52 -4.94 -13.38
CA SER A 60 -19.73 -6.17 -13.38
C SER A 60 -19.45 -6.66 -11.96
N LEU A 61 -19.87 -7.90 -11.67
CA LEU A 61 -19.57 -8.53 -10.39
C LEU A 61 -18.06 -8.60 -10.13
N SER A 62 -17.25 -8.90 -11.15
CA SER A 62 -15.78 -8.84 -11.05
C SER A 62 -15.28 -7.43 -10.77
N GLY A 63 -15.90 -6.41 -11.37
CA GLY A 63 -15.56 -5.01 -11.11
C GLY A 63 -15.85 -4.57 -9.67
N LEU A 64 -16.94 -5.07 -9.07
CA LEU A 64 -17.25 -4.87 -7.64
C LEU A 64 -16.19 -5.52 -6.75
N PHE A 65 -15.78 -6.75 -7.03
CA PHE A 65 -14.74 -7.44 -6.26
C PHE A 65 -13.38 -6.73 -6.34
N VAL A 66 -12.97 -6.29 -7.54
CA VAL A 66 -11.71 -5.55 -7.72
C VAL A 66 -11.77 -4.21 -6.97
N THR A 67 -12.82 -3.43 -7.18
CA THR A 67 -12.98 -2.11 -6.54
C THR A 67 -13.04 -2.24 -5.01
N GLY A 68 -13.84 -3.18 -4.51
CA GLY A 68 -13.95 -3.46 -3.08
C GLY A 68 -12.64 -3.97 -2.47
N GLY A 69 -11.95 -4.88 -3.16
CA GLY A 69 -10.64 -5.39 -2.73
C GLY A 69 -9.59 -4.28 -2.64
N LEU A 70 -9.48 -3.43 -3.66
CA LEU A 70 -8.57 -2.28 -3.63
C LEU A 70 -8.94 -1.28 -2.53
N ALA A 71 -10.23 -1.00 -2.32
CA ALA A 71 -10.68 -0.13 -1.24
C ALA A 71 -10.31 -0.67 0.15
N ILE A 72 -10.46 -1.99 0.38
CA ILE A 72 -10.06 -2.64 1.63
C ILE A 72 -8.55 -2.54 1.84
N VAL A 73 -7.75 -2.83 0.80
CA VAL A 73 -6.28 -2.71 0.86
C VAL A 73 -5.86 -1.29 1.18
N ALA A 74 -6.44 -0.29 0.51
CA ALA A 74 -6.16 1.13 0.76
C ALA A 74 -6.53 1.53 2.20
N TYR A 75 -7.69 1.08 2.70
CA TYR A 75 -8.12 1.32 4.08
C TYR A 75 -7.11 0.76 5.09
N HIS A 76 -6.63 -0.47 4.88
CA HIS A 76 -5.60 -1.07 5.74
C HIS A 76 -4.25 -0.36 5.67
N GLU A 77 -3.83 0.15 4.49
CA GLU A 77 -2.62 0.98 4.38
C GLU A 77 -2.74 2.28 5.19
N PHE A 78 -3.87 2.98 5.09
CA PHE A 78 -4.11 4.20 5.87
C PHE A 78 -4.20 3.93 7.38
N GLN A 79 -4.85 2.83 7.77
CA GLN A 79 -4.92 2.42 9.16
C GLN A 79 -3.52 2.05 9.69
N GLY A 80 -2.73 1.32 8.91
CA GLY A 80 -1.36 0.97 9.25
C GLY A 80 -0.45 2.19 9.37
N ARG A 81 -0.57 3.17 8.47
CA ARG A 81 0.10 4.48 8.57
C ARG A 81 -0.25 5.16 9.90
N LYS A 82 -1.54 5.28 10.22
CA LYS A 82 -2.00 5.92 11.47
C LYS A 82 -1.38 5.24 12.69
N ARG A 83 -1.36 3.91 12.72
CA ARG A 83 -0.76 3.14 13.82
C ARG A 83 0.78 3.29 13.88
N LEU A 84 1.47 3.32 12.74
CA LEU A 84 2.92 3.60 12.69
C LEU A 84 3.25 4.99 13.24
N LEU A 85 2.46 6.00 12.91
CA LEU A 85 2.62 7.35 13.44
C LEU A 85 2.30 7.46 14.94
N GLN A 86 1.54 6.49 15.46
CA GLN A 86 1.32 6.29 16.89
C GLN A 86 2.38 5.40 17.54
N PHE A 87 3.40 4.97 16.79
CA PHE A 87 4.45 4.07 17.24
C PHE A 87 3.93 2.71 17.76
N ASP A 88 2.82 2.22 17.21
CA ASP A 88 2.30 0.89 17.53
C ASP A 88 3.08 -0.20 16.76
N PRO A 89 3.79 -1.13 17.45
CA PRO A 89 4.53 -2.21 16.79
C PRO A 89 3.65 -3.12 15.93
N SER A 90 2.36 -3.27 16.27
CA SER A 90 1.42 -4.12 15.54
C SER A 90 1.16 -3.61 14.11
N ALA A 91 1.36 -2.31 13.87
CA ALA A 91 1.19 -1.69 12.57
C ALA A 91 2.07 -2.31 11.49
N THR A 92 3.30 -2.68 11.86
CA THR A 92 4.26 -3.34 10.95
C THR A 92 3.76 -4.69 10.47
N ARG A 93 3.10 -5.44 11.37
CA ARG A 93 2.49 -6.74 11.05
C ARG A 93 1.26 -6.54 10.18
N LEU A 94 0.39 -5.60 10.52
CA LEU A 94 -0.80 -5.28 9.73
C LEU A 94 -0.43 -4.94 8.29
N LEU A 95 0.50 -4.01 8.08
CA LEU A 95 0.95 -3.60 6.75
C LEU A 95 1.64 -4.73 5.99
N GLY A 96 2.49 -5.52 6.65
CA GLY A 96 3.13 -6.68 6.03
C GLY A 96 2.12 -7.72 5.55
N TRP A 97 1.11 -8.06 6.36
CA TRP A 97 0.04 -8.98 5.94
C TRP A 97 -0.88 -8.39 4.88
N ASN A 98 -1.11 -7.07 4.88
CA ASN A 98 -1.87 -6.41 3.83
C ASN A 98 -1.20 -6.59 2.45
N GLN A 99 0.12 -6.41 2.39
CA GLN A 99 0.91 -6.61 1.17
C GLN A 99 0.93 -8.07 0.72
N LEU A 100 1.07 -9.02 1.65
CA LEU A 100 0.98 -10.46 1.33
C LEU A 100 -0.43 -10.88 0.89
N GLY A 101 -1.48 -10.31 1.50
CA GLY A 101 -2.86 -10.52 1.09
C GLY A 101 -3.10 -10.04 -0.34
N LEU A 102 -2.66 -8.82 -0.66
CA LEU A 102 -2.72 -8.28 -2.02
C LEU A 102 -1.95 -9.16 -3.01
N LEU A 103 -0.73 -9.59 -2.66
CA LEU A 103 0.07 -10.50 -3.48
C LEU A 103 -0.68 -11.82 -3.75
N GLY A 104 -1.25 -12.42 -2.71
CA GLY A 104 -2.03 -13.66 -2.83
C GLY A 104 -3.21 -13.50 -3.78
N VAL A 105 -3.96 -12.39 -3.67
CA VAL A 105 -5.07 -12.08 -4.59
C VAL A 105 -4.58 -11.92 -6.03
N ILE A 106 -3.49 -11.19 -6.26
CA ILE A 106 -2.93 -11.01 -7.60
C ILE A 106 -2.50 -12.34 -8.21
N ILE A 107 -1.84 -13.21 -7.44
CA ILE A 107 -1.42 -14.53 -7.92
C ILE A 107 -2.63 -15.38 -8.27
N ILE A 108 -3.62 -15.48 -7.38
CA ILE A 108 -4.84 -16.27 -7.61
C ILE A 108 -5.56 -15.76 -8.86
N TYR A 109 -5.74 -14.44 -8.99
CA TYR A 109 -6.36 -13.84 -10.16
C TYR A 109 -5.57 -14.12 -11.44
N SER A 110 -4.25 -13.94 -11.42
CA SER A 110 -3.40 -14.15 -12.60
C SER A 110 -3.41 -15.60 -13.06
N VAL A 111 -3.34 -16.56 -12.12
CA VAL A 111 -3.44 -17.99 -12.43
C VAL A 111 -4.82 -18.34 -12.97
N TRP A 112 -5.88 -17.80 -12.37
CA TRP A 112 -7.25 -17.99 -12.85
C TRP A 112 -7.44 -17.43 -14.27
N SER A 113 -6.96 -16.21 -14.53
CA SER A 113 -7.04 -15.59 -15.85
C SER A 113 -6.23 -16.32 -16.92
N MET A 114 -5.05 -16.86 -16.57
CA MET A 114 -4.32 -17.75 -17.48
C MET A 114 -5.10 -19.04 -17.75
N TYR A 115 -5.66 -19.67 -16.73
CA TYR A 115 -6.46 -20.89 -16.89
C TYR A 115 -7.68 -20.68 -17.81
N VAL A 116 -8.44 -19.61 -17.59
CA VAL A 116 -9.60 -19.26 -18.42
C VAL A 116 -9.18 -18.83 -19.83
N GLY A 117 -8.13 -18.03 -19.94
CA GLY A 117 -7.67 -17.47 -21.21
C GLY A 117 -6.95 -18.47 -22.13
N LEU A 118 -6.37 -19.53 -21.57
CA LEU A 118 -5.76 -20.64 -22.32
C LEU A 118 -6.74 -21.78 -22.59
N GLY A 119 -7.98 -21.71 -22.07
CA GLY A 119 -9.01 -22.71 -22.30
C GLY A 119 -9.77 -22.47 -23.60
N GLU A 120 -10.36 -23.55 -24.15
CA GLU A 120 -11.16 -23.53 -25.39
C GLU A 120 -12.44 -22.66 -25.29
N GLU A 121 -12.88 -22.33 -24.07
CA GLU A 121 -14.09 -21.54 -23.81
C GLU A 121 -13.88 -20.01 -23.82
N SER A 122 -12.74 -19.51 -24.30
CA SER A 122 -12.57 -18.06 -24.44
C SER A 122 -13.66 -17.49 -25.37
N LEU A 123 -14.29 -16.37 -25.00
CA LEU A 123 -15.33 -15.72 -25.82
C LEU A 123 -14.87 -15.48 -27.26
N PHE A 124 -13.57 -15.22 -27.44
CA PHE A 124 -12.95 -15.02 -28.73
C PHE A 124 -12.84 -16.31 -29.55
N SER A 125 -12.44 -17.42 -28.92
CA SER A 125 -12.39 -18.75 -29.54
C SER A 125 -13.79 -19.20 -29.98
N LYS A 126 -14.82 -18.89 -29.17
CA LYS A 126 -16.21 -19.19 -29.50
C LYS A 126 -16.70 -18.41 -30.73
N GLU A 127 -16.47 -17.10 -30.76
CA GLU A 127 -16.88 -16.23 -31.88
C GLU A 127 -16.17 -16.58 -33.19
N ILE A 128 -14.88 -16.94 -33.14
CA ILE A 128 -14.12 -17.39 -34.32
C ILE A 128 -14.62 -18.75 -34.82
N ASN A 129 -14.90 -19.69 -33.91
CA ASN A 129 -15.40 -21.01 -34.28
C ASN A 129 -16.82 -20.93 -34.89
N ASP A 130 -17.64 -19.99 -34.44
CA ASP A 130 -18.99 -19.78 -34.95
C ASP A 130 -19.02 -19.04 -36.30
N ASN A 131 -17.90 -18.43 -36.74
CA ASN A 131 -17.79 -17.65 -37.98
C ASN A 131 -16.60 -18.09 -38.86
N PRO A 132 -16.81 -19.05 -39.78
CA PRO A 132 -15.74 -19.62 -40.62
C PRO A 132 -15.01 -18.58 -41.50
N GLU A 133 -15.72 -17.55 -41.97
CA GLU A 133 -15.13 -16.47 -42.77
C GLU A 133 -14.11 -15.65 -41.97
N LEU A 134 -14.37 -15.40 -40.69
CA LEU A 134 -13.43 -14.72 -39.80
C LEU A 134 -12.18 -15.57 -39.54
N ARG A 135 -12.35 -16.89 -39.49
CA ARG A 135 -11.25 -17.84 -39.25
C ARG A 135 -10.19 -17.78 -40.35
N GLU A 136 -10.65 -17.70 -41.60
CA GLU A 136 -9.77 -17.65 -42.79
C GLU A 136 -9.11 -16.28 -42.96
N VAL A 137 -9.86 -15.18 -42.73
CA VAL A 137 -9.32 -13.81 -42.87
C VAL A 137 -8.31 -13.46 -41.78
N LEU A 138 -8.51 -13.96 -40.55
CA LEU A 138 -7.66 -13.62 -39.40
C LEU A 138 -6.50 -14.59 -39.15
N ASN A 139 -6.33 -15.64 -39.95
CA ASN A 139 -5.44 -16.76 -39.64
C ASN A 139 -5.61 -17.21 -38.19
N ALA A 140 -6.82 -17.65 -37.84
CA ALA A 140 -7.22 -17.86 -36.45
C ALA A 140 -6.22 -18.66 -35.60
N ASP A 141 -5.55 -19.66 -36.18
CA ASP A 141 -4.59 -20.51 -35.46
C ASP A 141 -3.32 -19.71 -35.04
N GLU A 142 -2.83 -18.80 -35.89
CA GLU A 142 -1.71 -17.90 -35.54
C GLU A 142 -2.12 -16.86 -34.52
N LEU A 143 -3.33 -16.31 -34.68
CA LEU A 143 -3.89 -15.31 -33.77
C LEU A 143 -4.13 -15.91 -32.38
N GLU A 144 -4.64 -17.14 -32.30
CA GLU A 144 -4.85 -17.86 -31.04
C GLU A 144 -3.52 -18.09 -30.32
N GLN A 145 -2.49 -18.58 -31.03
CA GLN A 145 -1.15 -18.75 -30.45
C GLN A 145 -0.57 -17.43 -29.93
N LEU A 146 -0.75 -16.34 -30.69
CA LEU A 146 -0.31 -15.01 -30.26
C LEU A 146 -1.05 -14.56 -29.00
N VAL A 147 -2.38 -14.72 -28.94
CA VAL A 147 -3.20 -14.37 -27.78
C VAL A 147 -2.78 -15.18 -26.55
N GLN A 148 -2.62 -16.49 -26.68
CA GLN A 148 -2.16 -17.36 -25.60
C GLN A 148 -0.77 -16.94 -25.09
N MET A 149 0.17 -16.65 -26.01
CA MET A 149 1.50 -16.15 -25.66
C MET A 149 1.44 -14.82 -24.90
N VAL A 150 0.62 -13.87 -25.37
CA VAL A 150 0.42 -12.58 -24.71
C VAL A 150 -0.15 -12.77 -23.30
N ILE A 151 -1.15 -13.63 -23.13
CA ILE A 151 -1.74 -13.96 -21.82
C ILE A 151 -0.66 -14.50 -20.87
N VAL A 152 0.10 -15.51 -21.30
CA VAL A 152 1.16 -16.13 -20.47
C VAL A 152 2.23 -15.10 -20.09
N VAL A 153 2.76 -14.35 -21.06
CA VAL A 153 3.81 -13.34 -20.82
C VAL A 153 3.30 -12.26 -19.88
N LEU A 154 2.10 -11.74 -20.12
CA LEU A 154 1.50 -10.68 -19.31
C LEU A 154 1.32 -11.13 -17.85
N TYR A 155 0.60 -12.23 -17.62
CA TYR A 155 0.27 -12.66 -16.26
C TYR A 155 1.48 -13.21 -15.51
N THR A 156 2.42 -13.89 -16.18
CA THR A 156 3.69 -14.28 -15.55
C THR A 156 4.51 -13.05 -15.14
N SER A 157 4.57 -12.02 -15.99
CA SER A 157 5.26 -10.77 -15.66
C SER A 157 4.58 -10.05 -14.49
N VAL A 158 3.25 -9.98 -14.46
CA VAL A 158 2.49 -9.40 -13.35
C VAL A 158 2.77 -10.14 -12.04
N ILE A 159 2.79 -11.47 -12.03
CA ILE A 159 3.15 -12.27 -10.86
C ILE A 159 4.58 -11.95 -10.42
N ALA A 160 5.55 -12.01 -11.33
CA ALA A 160 6.96 -11.80 -11.02
C ALA A 160 7.21 -10.40 -10.43
N LEU A 161 6.68 -9.35 -11.07
CA LEU A 161 6.77 -7.99 -10.56
C LEU A 161 6.08 -7.88 -9.21
N SER A 162 4.92 -8.53 -9.03
CA SER A 162 4.19 -8.45 -7.77
C SER A 162 4.92 -9.12 -6.61
N VAL A 163 5.57 -10.26 -6.85
CA VAL A 163 6.41 -10.92 -5.84
C VAL A 163 7.56 -10.00 -5.41
N VAL A 164 8.19 -9.29 -6.35
CA VAL A 164 9.28 -8.35 -6.06
C VAL A 164 8.76 -7.15 -5.26
N PHE A 165 7.71 -6.48 -5.73
CA PHE A 165 7.23 -5.24 -5.10
C PHE A 165 6.44 -5.48 -3.81
N GLN A 166 5.40 -6.33 -3.84
CA GLN A 166 4.55 -6.60 -2.68
C GLN A 166 5.31 -7.47 -1.66
N GLY A 167 6.08 -8.46 -2.11
CA GLY A 167 6.94 -9.24 -1.23
C GLY A 167 8.04 -8.38 -0.59
N GLY A 168 8.68 -7.51 -1.38
CA GLY A 168 9.66 -6.53 -0.89
C GLY A 168 9.06 -5.54 0.12
N ASN A 169 7.88 -5.00 -0.14
CA ASN A 169 7.14 -4.12 0.78
C ASN A 169 6.74 -4.86 2.07
N ALA A 170 6.27 -6.10 1.96
CA ALA A 170 5.92 -6.91 3.12
C ALA A 170 7.15 -7.13 4.03
N TRP A 171 8.26 -7.58 3.44
CA TRP A 171 9.52 -7.76 4.16
C TRP A 171 10.02 -6.44 4.76
N TYR A 172 9.96 -5.35 3.98
CA TYR A 172 10.30 -4.02 4.45
C TYR A 172 9.49 -3.68 5.71
N TYR A 173 8.17 -3.82 5.71
CA TYR A 173 7.33 -3.50 6.87
C TYR A 173 7.63 -4.38 8.08
N PHE A 174 7.72 -5.70 7.90
CA PHE A 174 8.08 -6.62 8.99
C PHE A 174 9.44 -6.25 9.61
N SER A 175 10.42 -5.87 8.78
CA SER A 175 11.74 -5.44 9.24
C SER A 175 11.73 -4.15 10.08
N ARG A 176 10.64 -3.35 10.02
CA ARG A 176 10.55 -2.07 10.74
C ARG A 176 10.14 -2.20 12.20
N ARG A 177 9.65 -3.36 12.62
CA ARG A 177 9.22 -3.60 14.00
C ARG A 177 10.30 -3.23 15.03
N LYS A 178 11.54 -3.65 14.79
CA LYS A 178 12.69 -3.35 15.67
C LYS A 178 12.94 -1.86 15.88
N TYR A 179 12.63 -1.01 14.89
CA TYR A 179 12.83 0.43 15.03
C TYR A 179 11.72 1.08 15.85
N VAL A 180 10.50 0.54 15.80
CA VAL A 180 9.39 0.99 16.65
C VAL A 180 9.67 0.61 18.10
N GLU A 181 10.07 -0.64 18.33
CA GLU A 181 10.42 -1.14 19.67
C GLU A 181 11.63 -0.39 20.26
N ALA A 182 12.70 -0.20 19.48
CA ALA A 182 13.85 0.60 19.91
C ALA A 182 13.47 2.04 20.26
N TYR A 183 12.67 2.70 19.41
CA TYR A 183 12.18 4.05 19.65
C TYR A 183 11.41 4.15 20.97
N LEU A 184 10.50 3.22 21.25
CA LEU A 184 9.72 3.18 22.49
C LEU A 184 10.59 2.91 23.73
N SER A 185 11.65 2.11 23.60
CA SER A 185 12.54 1.80 24.72
C SER A 185 13.54 2.91 25.05
N GLU A 186 13.98 3.68 24.06
CA GLU A 186 15.06 4.67 24.20
C GLU A 186 14.54 6.11 24.38
N THR A 187 13.23 6.34 24.17
CA THR A 187 12.65 7.69 24.17
C THR A 187 11.80 7.90 25.42
N PRO A 188 12.01 9.01 26.16
CA PRO A 188 11.18 9.36 27.29
C PRO A 188 9.69 9.41 26.94
N ALA A 189 8.83 8.90 27.83
CA ALA A 189 7.39 8.77 27.58
C ALA A 189 6.71 10.10 27.22
N TRP A 190 7.16 11.21 27.82
CA TRP A 190 6.63 12.54 27.54
C TRP A 190 6.89 12.97 26.08
N ALA A 191 8.09 12.68 25.54
CA ALA A 191 8.45 13.02 24.17
C ALA A 191 7.67 12.15 23.18
N VAL A 192 7.41 10.88 23.52
CA VAL A 192 6.52 10.00 22.76
C VAL A 192 5.10 10.57 22.70
N ASP A 193 4.52 10.98 23.84
CA ASP A 193 3.18 11.56 23.90
C ASP A 193 3.07 12.85 23.06
N VAL A 194 4.05 13.75 23.17
CA VAL A 194 4.12 14.96 22.33
C VAL A 194 4.09 14.60 20.85
N GLN A 195 4.96 13.67 20.40
CA GLN A 195 5.01 13.28 18.99
C GLN A 195 3.73 12.56 18.50
N GLN A 196 3.12 11.72 19.33
CA GLN A 196 1.85 11.05 19.02
C GLN A 196 0.71 12.06 18.88
N ARG A 197 0.67 13.10 19.73
CA ARG A 197 -0.33 14.18 19.64
C ARG A 197 -0.14 15.02 18.39
N THR A 198 1.09 15.40 18.06
CA THR A 198 1.39 16.12 16.81
C THR A 198 0.97 15.31 15.58
N ALA A 199 1.18 14.00 15.59
CA ALA A 199 0.80 13.13 14.48
C ALA A 199 -0.71 12.92 14.31
N ARG A 200 -1.53 13.26 15.31
CA ARG A 200 -3.00 13.21 15.23
C ARG A 200 -3.61 14.47 14.64
N GLN A 201 -2.85 15.57 14.58
CA GLN A 201 -3.31 16.79 13.91
C GLN A 201 -3.23 16.56 12.39
N PRO A 202 -4.35 16.68 11.67
CA PRO A 202 -4.44 16.38 10.25
C PRO A 202 -3.57 17.30 9.38
#